data_AF-A0A942MGU8-F1
#
_entry.id   AF-A0A942MGU8-F1
#
_cell.length_a   1.000
_cell.length_b   1.000
_cell.length_c   1.000
_cell.angle_alpha   90.00
_cell.angle_beta   90.00
_cell.angle_gamma   90.00
#
_symmetry.space_group_name_H-M   'P 1'
#
loop_
_entity.id
_entity.type
_entity.pdbx_description
1 polymer ?
#
loop_
_entity_poly.entity_id
_entity_poly.type
_entity_poly.pdbx_seq_one_letter_code
_entity_poly.pdbx_strand_id
1 'polypeptide(L)'
;MKNNIKTMLLATILILAVLTVTGCSSSNKPRISDTISTNDVLRTNNQKAITVKAYLLNPISEVGPELTFELIIDTHSVEISTYDILLNVSIITESGISLTGKDFLWESTSKESHHLSGLLIVPQEIVKLGPSLGELSLELYDLGSVPVRKLVWEPELLFNK
;
A
#
# COMPACT_ATOMS: atom_id res chain seq x y z
N MET A 1 -44.45 -32.41 -69.85
CA MET A 1 -45.78 -33.04 -69.76
C MET A 1 -46.06 -33.40 -68.31
N LYS A 2 -47.18 -32.89 -67.77
CA LYS A 2 -48.09 -33.45 -66.76
C LYS A 2 -47.53 -34.30 -65.60
N ASN A 3 -47.58 -33.68 -64.42
CA ASN A 3 -48.20 -34.08 -63.14
C ASN A 3 -48.11 -35.55 -62.65
N ASN A 4 -47.83 -35.75 -61.35
CA ASN A 4 -48.88 -36.03 -60.33
C ASN A 4 -48.33 -36.30 -58.91
N ILE A 5 -48.72 -35.41 -57.98
CA ILE A 5 -49.19 -35.51 -56.58
C ILE A 5 -49.09 -36.87 -55.84
N LYS A 6 -48.78 -36.74 -54.53
CA LYS A 6 -49.17 -37.52 -53.32
C LYS A 6 -47.90 -38.03 -52.63
N THR A 7 -47.62 -37.77 -51.35
CA THR A 7 -48.50 -37.80 -50.17
C THR A 7 -47.79 -37.13 -49.01
N MET A 8 -48.57 -36.40 -48.20
CA MET A 8 -48.21 -35.87 -46.90
C MET A 8 -47.86 -37.03 -45.94
N LEU A 9 -46.74 -36.95 -45.21
CA LEU A 9 -46.62 -37.59 -43.90
C LEU A 9 -46.01 -36.59 -42.92
N LEU A 10 -46.85 -36.21 -41.97
CA LEU A 10 -46.50 -35.44 -40.79
C LEU A 10 -45.60 -36.30 -39.89
N ALA A 11 -44.40 -35.83 -39.57
CA ALA A 11 -43.61 -36.37 -38.47
C ALA A 11 -43.16 -35.22 -37.59
N THR A 12 -43.92 -35.03 -36.52
CA THR A 12 -43.67 -34.12 -35.42
C THR A 12 -42.37 -34.54 -34.73
N ILE A 13 -41.33 -33.72 -34.79
CA ILE A 13 -40.17 -33.86 -33.89
C ILE A 13 -40.11 -32.59 -33.06
N LEU A 14 -40.59 -32.72 -31.83
CA LEU A 14 -40.43 -31.77 -30.74
C LEU A 14 -38.99 -31.89 -30.22
N ILE A 15 -38.09 -31.01 -30.67
CA ILE A 15 -36.74 -30.93 -30.10
C ILE A 15 -36.80 -29.98 -28.91
N LEU A 16 -36.76 -30.59 -27.72
CA LEU A 16 -36.56 -29.93 -26.44
C LEU A 16 -35.07 -29.54 -26.32
N ALA A 17 -34.70 -28.35 -26.78
CA ALA A 17 -33.35 -27.82 -26.57
C ALA A 17 -33.29 -27.12 -25.21
N VAL A 18 -32.66 -27.82 -24.27
CA VAL A 18 -32.39 -27.40 -22.89
C VAL A 18 -31.45 -26.19 -22.86
N LEU A 19 -31.71 -25.33 -21.87
CA LEU A 19 -30.98 -24.12 -21.52
C LEU A 19 -29.45 -24.27 -21.59
N THR A 20 -28.81 -23.25 -22.17
CA THR A 20 -27.57 -22.74 -21.56
C THR A 20 -27.78 -21.27 -21.26
N VAL A 21 -27.89 -20.96 -19.97
CA VAL A 21 -27.79 -19.60 -19.46
C VAL A 21 -26.41 -19.09 -19.83
N THR A 22 -26.35 -18.07 -20.68
CA THR A 22 -25.15 -17.27 -20.89
C THR A 22 -24.86 -16.55 -19.58
N GLY A 23 -24.13 -17.21 -18.69
CA GLY A 23 -23.53 -16.56 -17.54
C GLY A 23 -22.57 -15.51 -18.09
N CYS A 24 -22.93 -14.24 -17.97
CA CYS A 24 -21.96 -13.16 -18.04
C CYS A 24 -20.91 -13.46 -16.98
N SER A 25 -19.76 -13.95 -17.42
CA SER A 25 -18.58 -14.06 -16.59
C SER A 25 -18.11 -12.63 -16.36
N SER A 26 -18.68 -11.98 -15.34
CA SER A 26 -18.02 -10.86 -14.69
C SER A 26 -16.69 -11.40 -14.21
N SER A 27 -15.63 -11.04 -14.93
CA SER A 27 -14.27 -11.21 -14.46
C SER A 27 -14.12 -10.33 -13.22
N ASN A 28 -14.43 -10.91 -12.06
CA ASN A 28 -13.97 -10.39 -10.79
C ASN A 28 -12.44 -10.48 -10.83
N LYS A 29 -11.79 -9.43 -11.33
CA LYS A 29 -10.41 -9.15 -10.91
C LYS A 29 -10.46 -9.10 -9.38
N PRO A 30 -9.64 -9.88 -8.67
CA PRO A 30 -9.56 -9.76 -7.22
C PRO A 30 -9.24 -8.29 -6.89
N ARG A 31 -10.06 -7.66 -6.05
CA ARG A 31 -9.75 -6.34 -5.51
C ARG A 31 -8.58 -6.57 -4.54
N ILE A 32 -7.39 -6.09 -4.90
CA ILE A 32 -6.09 -6.39 -4.24
C ILE A 32 -6.06 -6.04 -2.75
N SER A 33 -7.05 -5.30 -2.25
CA SER A 33 -7.30 -5.13 -0.80
C SER A 33 -7.38 -6.45 -0.02
N ASP A 34 -7.68 -7.58 -0.68
CA ASP A 34 -7.71 -8.91 -0.03
C ASP A 34 -6.33 -9.62 -0.02
N THR A 35 -5.28 -9.08 -0.64
CA THR A 35 -3.98 -9.75 -0.82
C THR A 35 -2.81 -9.12 -0.04
N ILE A 36 -2.84 -7.80 0.24
CA ILE A 36 -1.77 -7.14 1.02
C ILE A 36 -2.19 -7.08 2.49
N SER A 37 -1.47 -7.82 3.34
CA SER A 37 -1.65 -7.80 4.79
C SER A 37 -0.99 -6.57 5.41
N THR A 38 -1.52 -6.11 6.54
CA THR A 38 -0.88 -5.10 7.39
C THR A 38 0.58 -5.45 7.74
N ASN A 39 0.91 -6.74 7.81
CA ASN A 39 2.29 -7.18 8.07
C ASN A 39 3.23 -6.94 6.88
N ASP A 40 2.71 -6.91 5.66
CA ASP A 40 3.54 -6.73 4.46
C ASP A 40 4.07 -5.29 4.37
N VAL A 41 3.30 -4.34 4.89
CA VAL A 41 3.62 -2.91 4.88
C VAL A 41 4.17 -2.38 6.21
N LEU A 42 4.15 -3.18 7.28
CA LEU A 42 4.77 -2.82 8.56
C LEU A 42 6.28 -3.10 8.52
N ARG A 43 7.07 -2.14 8.97
CA ARG A 43 8.47 -2.35 9.33
C ARG A 43 8.70 -1.95 10.78
N THR A 44 9.54 -2.72 11.46
CA THR A 44 9.87 -2.49 12.88
C THR A 44 11.38 -2.48 13.05
N ASN A 45 11.88 -1.43 13.72
CA ASN A 45 13.25 -1.36 14.22
C ASN A 45 13.20 -1.32 15.76
N ASN A 46 13.76 -2.33 16.42
CA ASN A 46 13.85 -2.39 17.88
C ASN A 46 15.32 -2.41 18.30
N GLN A 47 15.79 -1.31 18.89
CA GLN A 47 17.18 -1.14 19.32
C GLN A 47 17.22 -0.25 20.58
N LYS A 48 18.08 -0.60 21.53
CA LYS A 48 18.30 0.15 22.79
C LYS A 48 17.00 0.50 23.53
N ALA A 49 16.08 -0.46 23.65
CA ALA A 49 14.78 -0.29 24.35
C ALA A 49 13.85 0.79 23.75
N ILE A 50 14.05 1.13 22.47
CA ILE A 50 13.14 1.95 21.68
C ILE A 50 12.70 1.14 20.49
N THR A 51 11.39 1.07 20.30
CA THR A 51 10.73 0.44 19.16
C THR A 51 10.21 1.52 18.23
N VAL A 52 10.63 1.47 16.98
CA VAL A 52 10.07 2.28 15.90
C VAL A 52 9.29 1.34 14.98
N LYS A 53 8.02 1.64 14.78
CA LYS A 53 7.15 0.97 13.80
C LYS A 53 6.76 2.00 12.75
N ALA A 54 6.77 1.58 11.50
CA ALA A 54 6.27 2.40 10.41
C ALA A 54 5.39 1.54 9.50
N TYR A 55 4.21 2.04 9.16
CA TYR A 55 3.33 1.47 8.15
C TYR A 55 3.39 2.31 6.90
N LEU A 56 3.72 1.70 5.76
CA LEU A 56 3.52 2.32 4.46
C LEU A 56 2.03 2.25 4.11
N LEU A 57 1.33 3.37 4.09
CA LEU A 57 -0.14 3.38 4.03
C LEU A 57 -0.70 3.22 2.61
N ASN A 58 0.02 3.71 1.60
CA ASN A 58 -0.39 3.69 0.19
C ASN A 58 -0.97 2.37 -0.36
N PRO A 59 -0.48 1.18 0.04
CA PRO A 59 -0.96 -0.09 -0.48
C PRO A 59 -2.21 -0.61 0.23
N ILE A 60 -2.49 -0.14 1.45
CA ILE A 60 -3.52 -0.70 2.35
C ILE A 60 -4.63 0.27 2.71
N SER A 61 -4.51 1.55 2.36
CA SER A 61 -5.55 2.54 2.60
C SER A 61 -5.75 3.44 1.37
N GLU A 62 -6.94 4.02 1.27
CA GLU A 62 -7.25 5.09 0.31
C GLU A 62 -6.66 6.43 0.78
N VAL A 63 -5.41 6.42 1.25
CA VAL A 63 -4.59 7.63 1.30
C VAL A 63 -4.34 8.06 -0.14
N GLY A 64 -4.42 9.36 -0.41
CA GLY A 64 -4.40 9.92 -1.74
C GLY A 64 -3.12 9.63 -2.53
N PRO A 65 -2.76 10.48 -3.49
CA PRO A 65 -1.57 10.23 -4.32
C PRO A 65 -0.24 10.52 -3.60
N GLU A 66 -0.30 11.04 -2.38
CA GLU A 66 0.84 11.36 -1.51
C GLU A 66 1.45 10.07 -0.94
N LEU A 67 2.76 10.05 -0.74
CA LEU A 67 3.43 8.94 -0.06
C LEU A 67 3.31 9.15 1.45
N THR A 68 2.68 8.21 2.16
CA THR A 68 2.33 8.39 3.57
C THR A 68 2.80 7.23 4.42
N PHE A 69 3.43 7.56 5.55
CA PHE A 69 3.78 6.63 6.60
C PHE A 69 3.03 6.95 7.89
N GLU A 70 2.42 5.94 8.51
CA GLU A 70 2.10 6.04 9.94
C GLU A 70 3.34 5.61 10.71
N LEU A 71 3.86 6.51 11.54
CA LEU A 71 5.06 6.30 12.34
C LEU A 71 4.68 6.24 13.82
N ILE A 72 5.18 5.23 14.52
CA ILE A 72 4.97 5.01 15.95
C ILE A 72 6.33 4.75 16.60
N ILE A 73 6.64 5.53 17.62
CA ILE A 73 7.86 5.42 18.42
C ILE A 73 7.45 5.19 19.86
N ASP A 74 7.84 4.04 20.38
CA ASP A 74 7.58 3.62 21.76
C ASP A 74 8.91 3.40 22.48
N THR A 75 9.03 3.94 23.68
CA THR A 75 10.19 3.75 24.56
C THR A 75 9.75 3.64 26.01
N HIS A 76 10.54 2.97 26.83
CA HIS A 76 10.41 3.03 28.29
C HIS A 76 11.73 3.45 28.96
N SER A 77 12.66 3.99 28.17
CA SER A 77 14.05 4.21 28.59
C SER A 77 14.53 5.66 28.42
N VAL A 78 13.88 6.45 27.58
CA VAL A 78 14.28 7.82 27.25
C VAL A 78 13.06 8.72 27.06
N GLU A 79 13.23 10.00 27.34
CA GLU A 79 12.25 11.04 27.05
C GLU A 79 12.27 11.39 25.55
N ILE A 80 11.15 11.21 24.85
CA ILE A 80 11.06 11.44 23.39
C ILE A 80 10.20 12.64 23.01
N SER A 81 9.56 13.32 23.97
CA SER A 81 8.73 14.50 23.68
C SER A 81 9.51 15.66 23.05
N THR A 82 10.84 15.67 23.19
CA THR A 82 11.72 16.69 22.58
C THR A 82 12.26 16.30 21.21
N TYR A 83 12.03 15.06 20.77
CA TYR A 83 12.48 14.60 19.46
C TYR A 83 11.66 15.30 18.36
N ASP A 84 12.37 15.97 17.44
CA ASP A 84 11.77 16.60 16.27
C ASP A 84 11.90 15.65 15.08
N ILE A 85 10.76 15.14 14.62
CA ILE A 85 10.70 14.20 13.50
C ILE A 85 11.26 14.84 12.24
N LEU A 86 10.85 16.07 11.91
CA LEU A 86 11.21 16.72 10.66
C LEU A 86 12.71 17.02 10.60
N LEU A 87 13.34 17.36 11.72
CA LEU A 87 14.78 17.60 11.75
C LEU A 87 15.62 16.33 11.62
N ASN A 88 15.06 15.16 11.94
CA ASN A 88 15.80 13.91 12.10
C ASN A 88 15.26 12.76 11.24
N VAL A 89 14.59 13.06 10.13
CA VAL A 89 14.04 12.05 9.23
C VAL A 89 14.51 12.25 7.80
N SER A 90 14.72 11.15 7.09
CA SER A 90 14.94 11.15 5.65
C SER A 90 14.29 9.95 4.98
N ILE A 91 13.98 10.13 3.70
CA ILE A 91 13.62 9.03 2.81
C ILE A 91 14.68 8.95 1.73
N ILE A 92 15.26 7.77 1.58
CA ILE A 92 16.24 7.46 0.53
C ILE A 92 15.61 6.44 -0.39
N THR A 93 15.68 6.70 -1.70
CA THR A 93 15.20 5.78 -2.72
C THR A 93 16.36 5.19 -3.52
N GLU A 94 16.18 4.01 -4.10
CA GLU A 94 17.18 3.40 -4.99
C GLU A 94 17.47 4.27 -6.23
N SER A 95 16.47 5.05 -6.68
CA SER A 95 16.63 6.04 -7.75
C SER A 95 17.52 7.24 -7.38
N GLY A 96 18.04 7.29 -6.15
CA GLY A 96 18.92 8.34 -5.66
C GLY A 96 18.19 9.58 -5.15
N ILE A 97 16.87 9.51 -4.98
CA ILE A 97 16.11 10.60 -4.34
C ILE A 97 16.40 10.55 -2.84
N SER A 98 16.72 11.71 -2.28
CA SER A 98 16.93 11.91 -0.85
C SER A 98 16.04 13.04 -0.38
N LEU A 99 14.97 12.70 0.33
CA LEU A 99 14.06 13.66 0.95
C LEU A 99 14.45 13.91 2.39
N THR A 100 14.25 15.14 2.87
CA THR A 100 14.63 15.62 4.20
C THR A 100 13.50 16.43 4.82
N GLY A 101 13.60 16.83 6.09
CA GLY A 101 12.57 17.55 6.86
C GLY A 101 11.66 18.54 6.12
N LYS A 102 12.22 19.36 5.24
CA LYS A 102 11.50 20.38 4.45
C LYS A 102 10.54 19.80 3.39
N ASP A 103 10.74 18.54 3.02
CA ASP A 103 10.04 17.81 1.98
C ASP A 103 8.84 17.02 2.55
N PHE A 104 8.67 17.07 3.87
CA PHE A 104 7.64 16.34 4.61
C PHE A 104 6.64 17.28 5.28
N LEU A 105 5.43 16.77 5.45
CA LEU A 105 4.47 17.25 6.43
C LEU A 105 4.42 16.24 7.58
N TRP A 106 4.40 16.72 8.82
CA TRP A 106 4.23 15.89 10.00
C TRP A 106 2.95 16.25 10.73
N GLU A 107 2.05 15.27 10.82
CA GLU A 107 0.79 15.38 11.56
C GLU A 107 0.88 14.50 12.80
N SER A 108 1.14 15.10 13.97
CA SER A 108 1.21 14.37 15.22
C SER A 108 -0.17 13.91 15.66
N THR A 109 -0.34 12.59 15.85
CA THR A 109 -1.55 11.99 16.42
C THR A 109 -1.44 11.89 17.94
N SER A 110 -0.25 11.55 18.44
CA SER A 110 0.08 11.56 19.87
C SER A 110 1.49 12.06 20.08
N LYS A 111 1.68 12.82 21.17
CA LYS A 111 2.99 13.28 21.63
C LYS A 111 3.03 13.28 23.15
N GLU A 112 3.40 12.13 23.70
CA GLU A 112 3.60 11.91 25.13
C GLU A 112 5.09 11.77 25.43
N SER A 113 5.46 11.67 26.70
CA SER A 113 6.86 11.58 27.10
C SER A 113 7.61 10.37 26.56
N HIS A 114 6.88 9.27 26.32
CA HIS A 114 7.43 7.95 26.01
C HIS A 114 6.72 7.24 24.84
N HIS A 115 5.74 7.92 24.25
CA HIS A 115 5.00 7.51 23.06
C HIS A 115 4.90 8.69 22.09
N LEU A 116 5.30 8.50 20.84
CA LEU A 116 5.14 9.47 19.76
C LEU A 116 4.54 8.76 18.57
N SER A 117 3.45 9.30 18.04
CA SER A 117 2.86 8.77 16.82
C SER A 117 2.30 9.86 15.93
N GLY A 118 2.25 9.60 14.64
CA GLY A 118 1.74 10.54 13.66
C GLY A 118 1.95 10.07 12.23
N LEU A 119 1.54 10.94 11.30
CA LEU A 119 1.68 10.72 9.88
C LEU A 119 2.84 11.54 9.33
N LEU A 120 3.76 10.86 8.65
CA LEU A 120 4.78 11.49 7.83
C LEU A 120 4.32 11.43 6.37
N ILE A 121 4.06 12.59 5.80
CA ILE A 121 3.44 12.72 4.47
C ILE A 121 4.44 13.40 3.54
N VAL A 122 4.66 12.81 2.37
CA VAL A 122 5.40 13.43 1.26
C VAL A 122 4.38 13.89 0.22
N PRO A 123 4.27 15.20 -0.03
CA PRO A 123 3.38 15.72 -1.04
C PRO A 123 3.70 15.16 -2.44
N GLN A 124 2.66 14.92 -3.25
CA GLN A 124 2.80 14.30 -4.58
C GLN A 124 3.66 15.13 -5.55
N GLU A 125 3.70 16.44 -5.37
CA GLU A 125 4.54 17.35 -6.14
C GLU A 125 6.05 17.14 -5.90
N ILE A 126 6.42 16.56 -4.75
CA ILE A 126 7.81 16.24 -4.40
C ILE A 126 8.16 14.85 -4.92
N VAL A 127 7.30 13.85 -4.65
CA VAL A 127 7.50 12.49 -5.13
C VAL A 127 6.24 11.96 -5.80
N LYS A 128 6.41 11.48 -7.03
CA LYS A 128 5.39 10.70 -7.73
C LYS A 128 5.61 9.23 -7.44
N LEU A 129 4.57 8.59 -6.90
CA LEU A 129 4.52 7.14 -6.79
C LEU A 129 4.55 6.53 -8.19
N GLY A 130 5.52 5.66 -8.45
CA GLY A 130 5.61 4.85 -9.65
C GLY A 130 6.86 3.96 -9.64
N PRO A 131 6.92 2.92 -10.49
CA PRO A 131 7.99 1.90 -10.49
C PRO A 131 9.43 2.45 -10.44
N SER A 132 9.64 3.67 -10.93
CA SER A 132 10.92 4.37 -10.89
C SER A 132 11.40 4.74 -9.49
N LEU A 133 10.55 4.70 -8.46
CA LEU A 133 10.98 5.01 -7.10
C LEU A 133 11.99 3.96 -6.59
N GLY A 134 11.78 2.69 -6.96
CA GLY A 134 12.61 1.57 -6.50
C GLY A 134 12.40 1.25 -5.01
N GLU A 135 13.41 0.65 -4.38
CA GLU A 135 13.43 0.43 -2.93
C GLU A 135 13.28 1.76 -2.19
N LEU A 136 12.52 1.77 -1.10
CA LEU A 136 12.34 2.92 -0.23
C LEU A 136 12.88 2.63 1.16
N SER A 137 13.73 3.54 1.66
CA SER A 137 14.25 3.52 3.01
C SER A 137 13.79 4.76 3.79
N LEU A 138 13.04 4.55 4.87
CA LEU A 138 12.78 5.57 5.90
C LEU A 138 13.87 5.49 6.96
N GLU A 139 14.55 6.61 7.20
CA GLU A 139 15.65 6.70 8.15
C GLU A 139 15.34 7.75 9.22
N LEU A 140 15.45 7.34 10.48
CA LEU A 140 15.38 8.23 11.64
C LEU A 140 16.75 8.34 12.29
N TYR A 141 17.22 9.57 12.47
CA TYR A 141 18.55 9.88 12.96
C TYR A 141 18.55 10.21 14.46
N ASP A 142 19.64 9.88 15.13
CA ASP A 142 19.92 10.28 16.52
C ASP A 142 18.85 9.94 17.57
N LEU A 143 18.03 8.92 17.31
CA LEU A 143 16.97 8.48 18.22
C LEU A 143 17.50 7.51 19.29
N GLY A 144 17.69 8.02 20.51
CA GLY A 144 18.10 7.24 21.67
C GLY A 144 19.55 6.75 21.59
N SER A 145 20.46 7.64 21.18
CA SER A 145 21.88 7.31 20.94
C SER A 145 22.10 6.21 19.89
N VAL A 146 21.14 5.99 18.99
CA VAL A 146 21.30 5.18 17.79
C VAL A 146 21.45 6.16 16.61
N PRO A 147 22.59 6.14 15.89
CA PRO A 147 22.83 7.12 14.83
C PRO A 147 21.76 7.08 13.72
N VAL A 148 21.35 5.89 13.31
CA VAL A 148 20.33 5.69 12.27
C VAL A 148 19.48 4.47 12.59
N ARG A 149 18.16 4.63 12.49
CA ARG A 149 17.18 3.54 12.46
C ARG A 149 16.57 3.48 11.08
N LYS A 150 16.86 2.40 10.37
CA LYS A 150 16.47 2.19 8.97
C LYS A 150 15.28 1.24 8.88
N LEU A 151 14.26 1.63 8.11
CA LEU A 151 13.08 0.81 7.78
C LEU A 151 12.94 0.78 6.25
N VAL A 152 12.88 -0.41 5.65
CA VAL A 152 13.01 -0.58 4.20
C VAL A 152 11.80 -1.31 3.61
N TRP A 153 11.28 -0.81 2.49
CA TRP A 153 10.20 -1.42 1.71
C TRP A 153 10.64 -1.71 0.29
N GLU A 154 10.22 -2.88 -0.18
CA GLU A 154 10.43 -3.32 -1.55
C GLU A 154 9.53 -2.55 -2.53
N PRO A 155 9.99 -2.29 -3.76
CA PRO A 155 9.22 -1.56 -4.77
C PRO A 155 7.84 -2.17 -5.06
N GLU A 156 7.71 -3.49 -4.99
CA GLU A 156 6.46 -4.20 -5.30
C GLU A 156 5.28 -3.77 -4.43
N LEU A 157 5.55 -3.32 -3.20
CA LEU A 157 4.52 -2.83 -2.29
C LEU A 157 4.00 -1.46 -2.71
N LEU A 158 4.80 -0.64 -3.40
CA LEU A 158 4.45 0.73 -3.73
C LEU A 158 3.55 0.86 -4.98
N PHE A 159 3.51 -0.16 -5.85
CA PHE A 159 2.93 -0.02 -7.21
C PHE A 159 1.84 -1.04 -7.58
N ASN A 160 1.59 -2.07 -6.75
CA ASN A 160 0.56 -3.05 -7.03
C ASN A 160 -0.83 -2.56 -6.57
N LYS A 161 -1.42 -1.61 -7.31
CA LYS A 161 -2.86 -1.29 -7.25
C LYS A 161 -3.60 -1.87 -8.46
#